data_AF-A0A0J9VQP7-F1
#
_entry.id   AF-A0A0J9VQP7-F1
#
_cell.length_a   1.000
_cell.length_b   1.000
_cell.length_c   1.000
_cell.angle_alpha   90.00
_cell.angle_beta   90.00
_cell.angle_gamma   90.00
#
_symmetry.space_group_name_H-M   'P 1'
#
loop_
_entity.id
_entity.type
_entity.pdbx_description
1 polymer ?
#
loop_
_entity_poly.entity_id
_entity_poly.type
_entity_poly.pdbx_seq_one_letter_code
_entity_poly.pdbx_strand_id
1 'polypeptide(L)'
;MDFSQLKQKVYLHFIFKIIIYIELFEKSELFLYYQFLGEILNLYDKLDQPVVENDQYQDVLILCDKASSLPSDPRGVYKNFCKKLSRNLLLLNYGGYGGGDYFKYCDILYMWMYFEIKKNSISNEITQNFFNESSEIIKPKLIKSSCSYFNFNEKNQEPTKLMKLRIFEYNISIFKNTLNDINALNNCSCLKYIYECINIYKGMHRNYCFG
;
A
#
# COMPACT_ATOMS: atom_id res chain seq x y z
N MET A 1 25.04 31.13 -22.98
CA MET A 1 25.05 30.26 -21.78
C MET A 1 26.49 30.03 -21.43
N ASP A 2 26.93 30.47 -20.26
CA ASP A 2 28.34 30.41 -19.86
C ASP A 2 28.79 28.96 -19.62
N PHE A 3 30.05 28.65 -19.91
CA PHE A 3 30.64 27.30 -19.79
C PHE A 3 30.50 26.73 -18.36
N SER A 4 30.55 27.61 -17.35
CA SER A 4 30.30 27.27 -15.95
C SER A 4 28.87 26.71 -15.72
N GLN A 5 27.86 27.31 -16.35
CA GLN A 5 26.47 26.86 -16.24
C GLN A 5 26.23 25.51 -16.94
N LEU A 6 26.94 25.26 -18.04
CA LEU A 6 26.88 23.98 -18.75
C LEU A 6 27.48 22.85 -17.88
N LYS A 7 28.63 23.10 -17.25
CA LYS A 7 29.30 22.15 -16.35
C LYS A 7 28.42 21.79 -15.14
N GLN A 8 27.73 22.77 -14.56
CA GLN A 8 26.85 22.56 -13.41
C GLN A 8 25.60 21.72 -13.77
N LYS A 9 25.00 21.95 -14.95
CA LYS A 9 23.89 21.13 -15.46
C LYS A 9 24.29 19.67 -15.72
N VAL A 10 25.46 19.44 -16.31
CA VAL A 10 25.99 18.08 -16.54
C VAL A 10 26.23 17.38 -15.20
N TYR A 11 26.81 18.06 -14.22
CA TYR A 11 27.08 17.49 -12.90
C TYR A 11 25.81 17.09 -12.15
N LEU A 12 24.76 17.93 -12.19
CA LEU A 12 23.44 17.61 -11.63
C LEU A 12 22.85 16.36 -12.28
N HIS A 13 22.92 16.24 -13.61
CA HIS A 13 22.42 15.06 -14.35
C HIS A 13 23.12 13.76 -13.93
N PHE A 14 24.44 13.80 -13.69
CA PHE A 14 25.19 12.64 -13.18
C PHE A 14 24.77 12.26 -11.76
N ILE A 15 24.58 13.24 -10.86
CA ILE A 15 24.11 12.98 -9.49
C ILE A 15 22.73 12.33 -9.50
N PHE A 16 21.79 12.86 -10.30
CA PHE A 16 20.45 12.26 -10.43
C PHE A 16 20.52 10.81 -10.92
N LYS A 17 21.36 10.50 -11.90
CA LYS A 17 21.57 9.12 -12.36
C LYS A 17 22.11 8.21 -11.28
N ILE A 18 23.06 8.68 -10.46
CA ILE A 18 23.64 7.89 -9.36
C ILE A 18 22.60 7.64 -8.27
N ILE A 19 21.83 8.65 -7.86
CA ILE A 19 20.77 8.51 -6.86
C ILE A 19 19.71 7.51 -7.35
N ILE A 20 19.23 7.67 -8.58
CA ILE A 20 18.27 6.74 -9.19
C ILE A 20 18.86 5.32 -9.26
N TYR A 21 20.14 5.17 -9.63
CA TYR A 21 20.78 3.86 -9.67
C TYR A 21 20.88 3.22 -8.28
N ILE A 22 21.24 3.99 -7.24
CA ILE A 22 21.31 3.50 -5.85
C ILE A 22 19.91 3.11 -5.37
N GLU A 23 18.90 3.95 -5.57
CA GLU A 23 17.51 3.63 -5.21
C GLU A 23 17.00 2.38 -5.93
N LEU A 24 17.32 2.23 -7.23
CA LEU A 24 16.98 1.05 -8.00
C LEU A 24 17.76 -0.19 -7.53
N PHE A 25 19.03 -0.03 -7.18
CA PHE A 25 19.89 -1.10 -6.69
C PHE A 25 19.42 -1.59 -5.31
N GLU A 26 19.17 -0.69 -4.37
CA GLU A 26 18.62 -1.01 -3.05
C GLU A 26 17.23 -1.67 -3.17
N LYS A 27 16.36 -1.15 -4.06
CA LYS A 27 15.07 -1.79 -4.36
C LYS A 27 15.26 -3.19 -4.96
N SER A 28 16.29 -3.40 -5.78
CA SER A 28 16.59 -4.71 -6.38
C SER A 28 17.14 -5.72 -5.37
N GLU A 29 17.99 -5.31 -4.43
CA GLU A 29 18.50 -6.18 -3.36
C GLU A 29 17.39 -6.56 -2.37
N LEU A 30 16.55 -5.61 -1.96
CA LEU A 30 15.36 -5.88 -1.14
C LEU A 30 14.43 -6.88 -1.82
N PHE A 31 14.23 -6.76 -3.14
CA PHE A 31 13.37 -7.67 -3.91
C PHE A 31 13.94 -9.10 -3.98
N LEU A 32 15.26 -9.25 -4.08
CA LEU A 32 15.95 -10.55 -4.03
C LEU A 32 15.89 -11.19 -2.63
N TYR A 33 16.08 -10.39 -1.58
CA TYR A 33 16.13 -10.87 -0.20
C TYR A 33 14.74 -11.16 0.39
N TYR A 34 13.71 -10.44 -0.08
CA TYR A 34 12.33 -10.55 0.42
C TYR A 34 11.36 -10.92 -0.70
N GLN A 35 11.69 -11.96 -1.47
CA GLN A 35 10.86 -12.42 -2.59
C GLN A 35 9.39 -12.67 -2.20
N PHE A 36 9.12 -13.08 -0.96
CA PHE A 36 7.76 -13.25 -0.42
C PHE A 36 6.94 -11.95 -0.36
N LEU A 37 7.58 -10.78 -0.39
CA LEU A 37 6.90 -9.49 -0.48
C LEU A 37 6.52 -9.12 -1.91
N GLY A 38 7.02 -9.83 -2.93
CA GLY A 38 6.95 -9.40 -4.33
C GLY A 38 5.53 -9.09 -4.80
N GLU A 39 4.57 -9.96 -4.53
CA GLU A 39 3.17 -9.74 -4.93
C GLU A 39 2.54 -8.56 -4.18
N ILE A 40 2.81 -8.45 -2.88
CA ILE A 40 2.28 -7.38 -2.01
C ILE A 40 2.82 -6.02 -2.44
N LEU A 41 4.14 -5.91 -2.66
CA LEU A 41 4.78 -4.69 -3.12
C LEU A 41 4.34 -4.30 -4.52
N ASN A 42 4.22 -5.27 -5.44
CA ASN A 42 3.73 -5.00 -6.80
C ASN A 42 2.31 -4.42 -6.79
N LEU A 43 1.42 -4.91 -5.94
CA LEU A 43 0.09 -4.33 -5.82
C LEU A 43 0.14 -2.97 -5.11
N TYR A 44 0.88 -2.86 -4.01
CA TYR A 44 1.03 -1.59 -3.30
C TYR A 44 1.53 -0.47 -4.24
N ASP A 45 2.56 -0.74 -5.04
CA ASP A 45 3.12 0.18 -6.03
C ASP A 45 2.08 0.60 -7.08
N LYS A 46 1.15 -0.29 -7.47
CA LYS A 46 0.02 0.04 -8.35
C LYS A 46 -1.00 0.93 -7.65
N LEU A 47 -1.34 0.61 -6.40
CA LEU A 47 -2.29 1.40 -5.60
C LEU A 47 -1.76 2.81 -5.32
N ASP A 48 -0.44 2.99 -5.20
CA ASP A 48 0.16 4.28 -4.86
C ASP A 48 0.38 5.21 -6.06
N GLN A 49 0.26 4.70 -7.29
CA GLN A 49 0.41 5.51 -8.50
C GLN A 49 -0.45 6.79 -8.44
N PRO A 50 0.01 7.92 -9.00
CA PRO A 50 -0.81 9.12 -9.09
C PRO A 50 -2.05 8.86 -9.97
N VAL A 51 -3.14 9.58 -9.70
CA VAL A 51 -4.30 9.60 -10.60
C VAL A 51 -3.97 10.57 -11.73
N VAL A 52 -4.12 10.14 -12.99
CA VAL A 52 -3.83 10.94 -14.18
C VAL A 52 -5.14 11.40 -14.84
N GLU A 53 -5.11 12.46 -15.65
CA GLU A 53 -6.32 13.04 -16.27
C GLU A 53 -7.06 12.07 -17.20
N ASN A 54 -6.34 11.14 -17.82
CA ASN A 54 -6.89 10.11 -18.71
C ASN A 54 -7.01 8.75 -18.00
N ASP A 55 -7.25 8.73 -16.68
CA ASP A 55 -7.53 7.50 -15.96
C ASP A 55 -8.78 6.82 -16.54
N GLN A 56 -8.75 5.49 -16.65
CA GLN A 56 -9.87 4.71 -17.20
C GLN A 56 -11.18 4.89 -16.41
N TYR A 57 -11.12 5.37 -15.17
CA TYR A 57 -12.28 5.62 -14.31
C TYR A 57 -12.60 7.11 -14.14
N GLN A 58 -12.10 7.99 -15.02
CA GLN A 58 -12.22 9.43 -14.88
C GLN A 58 -13.67 9.94 -14.69
N ASP A 59 -14.64 9.26 -15.30
CA ASP A 59 -16.07 9.55 -15.17
C ASP A 59 -16.60 9.38 -13.75
N VAL A 60 -15.99 8.49 -12.96
CA VAL A 60 -16.27 8.29 -11.54
C VAL A 60 -15.43 9.20 -10.67
N LEU A 61 -14.14 9.36 -11.01
CA LEU A 61 -13.19 10.12 -10.19
C LEU A 61 -13.53 11.61 -10.11
N ILE A 62 -14.20 12.17 -11.13
CA ILE A 62 -14.69 13.56 -11.10
C ILE A 62 -15.77 13.80 -10.03
N LEU A 63 -16.43 12.74 -9.53
CA LEU A 63 -17.41 12.86 -8.45
C LEU A 63 -16.74 13.24 -7.12
N CYS A 64 -15.48 12.84 -6.90
CA CYS A 64 -14.70 13.30 -5.75
C CYS A 64 -14.48 14.82 -5.73
N ASP A 65 -14.54 15.51 -6.87
CA ASP A 65 -14.42 16.97 -6.92
C ASP A 65 -15.70 17.69 -6.47
N LYS A 66 -16.83 16.98 -6.53
CA LYS A 66 -18.19 17.49 -6.26
C LYS A 66 -18.78 16.98 -4.94
N ALA A 67 -18.11 16.03 -4.28
CA ALA A 67 -18.57 15.45 -3.03
C ALA A 67 -18.64 16.53 -1.94
N SER A 68 -19.87 16.89 -1.56
CA SER A 68 -20.17 17.96 -0.60
C SER A 68 -19.90 17.55 0.85
N SER A 69 -19.75 16.26 1.11
CA SER A 69 -19.39 15.68 2.41
C SER A 69 -17.90 15.87 2.75
N LEU A 70 -17.09 16.34 1.80
CA LEU A 70 -15.65 16.51 2.02
C LEU A 70 -15.34 17.87 2.68
N PRO A 71 -14.43 17.91 3.67
CA PRO A 71 -13.98 19.16 4.27
C PRO A 71 -13.38 20.10 3.21
N SER A 72 -13.35 21.39 3.51
CA SER A 72 -12.62 22.37 2.68
C SER A 72 -11.18 21.90 2.48
N ASP A 73 -10.77 21.82 1.22
CA ASP A 73 -9.50 21.22 0.82
C ASP A 73 -8.67 22.18 -0.05
N PRO A 74 -8.12 23.27 0.54
CA PRO A 74 -7.36 24.26 -0.23
C PRO A 74 -6.10 23.67 -0.88
N ARG A 75 -5.59 22.56 -0.35
CA ARG A 75 -4.37 21.89 -0.82
C ARG A 75 -4.64 20.68 -1.72
N GLY A 76 -5.90 20.34 -1.97
CA GLY A 76 -6.28 19.19 -2.81
C GLY A 76 -5.97 17.81 -2.22
N VAL A 77 -5.61 17.73 -0.93
CA VAL A 77 -5.19 16.49 -0.24
C VAL A 77 -6.35 15.51 -0.14
N TYR A 78 -7.52 15.99 0.27
CA TYR A 78 -8.73 15.19 0.47
C TYR A 78 -9.32 14.74 -0.85
N LYS A 79 -9.37 15.62 -1.85
CA LYS A 79 -9.82 15.28 -3.21
C LYS A 79 -8.91 14.23 -3.83
N ASN A 80 -7.59 14.39 -3.68
CA ASN A 80 -6.63 13.40 -4.18
C ASN A 80 -6.76 12.06 -3.47
N PHE A 81 -6.95 12.06 -2.14
CA PHE A 81 -7.20 10.84 -1.38
C PHE A 81 -8.47 10.12 -1.85
N CYS A 82 -9.58 10.84 -2.00
CA CYS A 82 -10.84 10.28 -2.54
C CYS A 82 -10.64 9.66 -3.93
N LYS A 83 -9.97 10.38 -4.84
CA LYS A 83 -9.70 9.88 -6.20
C LYS A 83 -8.85 8.62 -6.19
N LYS A 84 -7.73 8.62 -5.45
CA LYS A 84 -6.88 7.43 -5.31
C LYS A 84 -7.64 6.26 -4.69
N LEU A 85 -8.38 6.49 -3.60
CA LEU A 85 -9.15 5.45 -2.93
C LEU A 85 -10.22 4.84 -3.84
N SER A 86 -10.99 5.68 -4.53
CA SER A 86 -12.01 5.24 -5.49
C SER A 86 -11.41 4.42 -6.63
N ARG A 87 -10.31 4.89 -7.23
CA ARG A 87 -9.56 4.15 -8.26
C ARG A 87 -9.07 2.80 -7.72
N ASN A 88 -8.48 2.80 -6.53
CA ASN A 88 -7.92 1.60 -5.91
C ASN A 88 -9.00 0.55 -5.62
N LEU A 89 -10.17 0.96 -5.12
CA LEU A 89 -11.31 0.06 -4.92
C LEU A 89 -11.81 -0.53 -6.25
N LEU A 90 -11.87 0.26 -7.32
CA LEU A 90 -12.23 -0.22 -8.66
C LEU A 90 -11.17 -1.21 -9.19
N LEU A 91 -9.88 -0.88 -9.08
CA LEU A 91 -8.78 -1.77 -9.50
C LEU A 91 -8.88 -3.15 -8.83
N LEU A 92 -9.18 -3.18 -7.53
CA LEU A 92 -9.37 -4.44 -6.81
C LEU A 92 -10.65 -5.18 -7.26
N ASN A 93 -11.71 -4.46 -7.61
CA ASN A 93 -12.96 -5.06 -8.08
C ASN A 93 -12.79 -5.77 -9.44
N TYR A 94 -12.08 -5.14 -10.38
CA TYR A 94 -11.84 -5.67 -11.72
C TYR A 94 -10.66 -6.64 -11.81
N GLY A 95 -9.71 -6.58 -10.87
CA GLY A 95 -8.47 -7.36 -10.92
C GLY A 95 -8.60 -8.89 -10.77
N GLY A 96 -9.83 -9.42 -10.79
CA GLY A 96 -10.07 -10.87 -10.74
C GLY A 96 -9.92 -11.49 -9.34
N TYR A 97 -9.58 -10.68 -8.34
CA TYR A 97 -9.32 -11.09 -6.96
C TYR A 97 -10.60 -11.58 -6.25
N GLY A 98 -10.81 -12.89 -6.17
CA GLY A 98 -11.97 -13.50 -5.53
C GLY A 98 -11.58 -14.72 -4.69
N GLY A 99 -12.52 -15.25 -3.90
CA GLY A 99 -12.28 -16.41 -3.04
C GLY A 99 -11.40 -16.09 -1.83
N GLY A 100 -10.58 -17.05 -1.40
CA GLY A 100 -9.74 -16.95 -0.19
C GLY A 100 -8.74 -15.78 -0.19
N ASP A 101 -8.32 -15.31 -1.37
CA ASP A 101 -7.36 -14.21 -1.50
C ASP A 101 -7.99 -12.82 -1.39
N TYR A 102 -9.33 -12.71 -1.40
CA TYR A 102 -10.01 -11.42 -1.33
C TYR A 102 -9.56 -10.56 -0.13
N PHE A 103 -9.43 -11.18 1.04
CA PHE A 103 -9.00 -10.50 2.26
C PHE A 103 -7.56 -9.98 2.16
N LYS A 104 -6.67 -10.72 1.49
CA LYS A 104 -5.28 -10.32 1.26
C LYS A 104 -5.20 -9.00 0.49
N TYR A 105 -5.96 -8.87 -0.58
CA TYR A 105 -5.92 -7.67 -1.42
C TYR A 105 -6.56 -6.46 -0.74
N CYS A 106 -7.64 -6.67 0.01
CA CYS A 106 -8.19 -5.61 0.85
C CYS A 106 -7.22 -5.16 1.94
N ASP A 107 -6.47 -6.09 2.55
CA ASP A 107 -5.44 -5.72 3.52
C ASP A 107 -4.32 -4.88 2.93
N ILE A 108 -3.90 -5.17 1.71
CA ILE A 108 -2.90 -4.35 1.00
C ILE A 108 -3.46 -2.94 0.75
N LEU A 109 -4.73 -2.81 0.39
CA LEU A 109 -5.41 -1.52 0.32
C LEU A 109 -5.39 -0.80 1.68
N TYR A 110 -5.70 -1.48 2.77
CA TYR A 110 -5.69 -0.87 4.10
C TYR A 110 -4.28 -0.49 4.57
N MET A 111 -3.25 -1.23 4.17
CA MET A 111 -1.84 -0.86 4.39
C MET A 111 -1.50 0.43 3.64
N TRP A 112 -1.88 0.53 2.37
CA TRP A 112 -1.73 1.76 1.58
C TRP A 112 -2.48 2.93 2.22
N MET A 113 -3.74 2.72 2.62
CA MET A 113 -4.54 3.74 3.30
C MET A 113 -3.83 4.23 4.57
N TYR A 114 -3.31 3.34 5.41
CA TYR A 114 -2.60 3.72 6.63
C TYR A 114 -1.44 4.70 6.35
N PHE A 115 -0.58 4.39 5.38
CA PHE A 115 0.57 5.24 5.07
C PHE A 115 0.14 6.57 4.44
N GLU A 116 -0.84 6.57 3.55
CA GLU A 116 -1.37 7.81 2.96
C GLU A 116 -2.06 8.70 3.99
N ILE A 117 -2.85 8.13 4.90
CA ILE A 117 -3.48 8.85 6.02
C ILE A 117 -2.41 9.49 6.90
N LYS A 118 -1.36 8.75 7.27
CA LYS A 118 -0.26 9.25 8.10
C LYS A 118 0.51 10.37 7.41
N LYS A 119 0.90 10.15 6.15
CA LYS A 119 1.63 11.12 5.32
C LYS A 119 0.87 12.45 5.17
N ASN A 120 -0.44 12.36 4.99
CA ASN A 120 -1.29 13.52 4.77
C ASN A 120 -1.98 14.05 6.04
N SER A 121 -1.70 13.45 7.21
CA SER A 121 -2.31 13.80 8.50
C SER A 121 -3.85 13.83 8.48
N ILE A 122 -4.46 12.86 7.79
CA ILE A 122 -5.93 12.72 7.73
C ILE A 122 -6.41 12.08 9.04
N SER A 123 -7.51 12.58 9.63
CA SER A 123 -8.07 11.98 10.84
C SER A 123 -8.82 10.67 10.52
N ASN A 124 -8.98 9.81 11.52
CA ASN A 124 -9.73 8.55 11.38
C ASN A 124 -11.20 8.78 11.02
N GLU A 125 -11.86 9.73 11.70
CA GLU A 125 -13.25 10.12 11.40
C GLU A 125 -13.41 10.56 9.94
N ILE A 126 -12.52 11.43 9.48
CA ILE A 126 -12.52 11.91 8.09
C ILE A 126 -12.24 10.75 7.12
N THR A 127 -11.33 9.83 7.48
CA THR A 127 -11.01 8.64 6.68
C THR A 127 -12.25 7.77 6.44
N GLN A 128 -13.03 7.49 7.48
CA GLN A 128 -14.25 6.68 7.36
C GLN A 128 -15.26 7.34 6.41
N ASN A 129 -15.45 8.65 6.53
CA ASN A 129 -16.33 9.41 5.63
C ASN A 129 -15.86 9.32 4.18
N PHE A 130 -14.56 9.52 3.91
CA PHE A 130 -14.01 9.36 2.55
C PHE A 130 -14.19 7.95 2.00
N PHE A 131 -14.04 6.93 2.84
CA PHE A 131 -14.20 5.55 2.38
C PHE A 131 -15.65 5.24 2.01
N ASN A 132 -16.60 5.66 2.83
CA ASN A 132 -18.03 5.50 2.56
C ASN A 132 -18.43 6.26 1.28
N GLU A 133 -18.00 7.52 1.15
CA GLU A 133 -18.26 8.34 -0.03
C GLU A 133 -17.65 7.69 -1.29
N SER A 134 -16.39 7.27 -1.23
CA SER A 134 -15.72 6.57 -2.35
C SER A 134 -16.46 5.29 -2.71
N SER A 135 -16.95 4.54 -1.71
CA SER A 135 -17.72 3.31 -1.92
C SER A 135 -19.05 3.56 -2.63
N GLU A 136 -19.75 4.65 -2.31
CA GLU A 136 -21.00 5.04 -2.99
C GLU A 136 -20.72 5.59 -4.40
N ILE A 137 -19.66 6.38 -4.57
CA ILE A 137 -19.20 6.92 -5.86
C ILE A 137 -18.94 5.79 -6.87
N ILE A 138 -18.26 4.72 -6.45
CA ILE A 138 -17.87 3.62 -7.35
C ILE A 138 -18.98 2.59 -7.54
N LYS A 139 -20.01 2.57 -6.68
CA LYS A 139 -21.07 1.55 -6.64
C LYS A 139 -21.70 1.24 -7.99
N PRO A 140 -21.99 2.22 -8.88
CA PRO A 140 -22.58 1.94 -10.19
C PRO A 140 -21.66 1.16 -11.14
N LYS A 141 -20.35 1.10 -10.87
CA LYS A 141 -19.35 0.40 -11.68
C LYS A 141 -18.94 -0.96 -11.10
N LEU A 142 -19.34 -1.29 -9.87
CA LEU A 142 -18.93 -2.54 -9.24
C LEU A 142 -19.54 -3.75 -9.94
N ILE A 143 -18.70 -4.74 -10.24
CA ILE A 143 -19.09 -6.05 -10.78
C ILE A 143 -19.11 -7.11 -9.67
N LYS A 144 -18.34 -6.90 -8.60
CA LYS A 144 -18.21 -7.79 -7.42
C LYS A 144 -18.36 -7.01 -6.11
N SER A 145 -18.38 -7.71 -4.98
CA SER A 145 -18.26 -7.07 -3.67
C SER A 145 -16.96 -6.26 -3.56
N SER A 146 -17.05 -5.05 -3.01
CA SER A 146 -15.89 -4.20 -2.68
C SER A 146 -15.43 -4.41 -1.24
N CYS A 147 -14.16 -4.09 -0.98
CA CYS A 147 -13.57 -4.15 0.35
C CYS A 147 -14.43 -3.37 1.36
N SER A 148 -14.75 -3.99 2.50
CA SER A 148 -15.46 -3.31 3.59
C SER A 148 -14.56 -2.32 4.31
N TYR A 149 -15.11 -1.32 5.00
CA TYR A 149 -14.27 -0.36 5.71
C TYR A 149 -13.42 -1.03 6.82
N PHE A 150 -12.10 -0.84 6.74
CA PHE A 150 -11.16 -1.16 7.80
C PHE A 150 -10.04 -0.13 7.82
N ASN A 151 -9.68 0.33 9.02
CA ASN A 151 -8.59 1.26 9.25
C ASN A 151 -7.68 0.71 10.35
N PHE A 152 -6.40 0.52 10.02
CA PHE A 152 -5.40 0.04 10.98
C PHE A 152 -5.23 0.99 12.17
N ASN A 153 -5.45 2.29 11.98
CA ASN A 153 -5.30 3.31 13.03
C ASN A 153 -6.41 3.27 14.09
N GLU A 154 -7.61 2.76 13.77
CA GLU A 154 -8.75 2.76 14.70
C GLU A 154 -8.79 1.50 15.56
N LYS A 155 -8.39 0.37 14.97
CA LYS A 155 -8.65 -0.95 15.55
C LYS A 155 -7.45 -1.54 16.30
N ASN A 156 -6.26 -0.95 16.17
CA ASN A 156 -5.04 -1.57 16.67
C ASN A 156 -4.11 -0.56 17.32
N GLN A 157 -3.66 -0.89 18.54
CA GLN A 157 -2.63 -0.11 19.23
C GLN A 157 -1.26 -0.22 18.52
N GLU A 158 -1.03 -1.29 17.77
CA GLU A 158 0.23 -1.59 17.10
C GLU A 158 0.01 -1.93 15.61
N PRO A 159 -0.43 -0.97 14.79
CA PRO A 159 -0.89 -1.23 13.41
C PRO A 159 0.18 -1.87 12.53
N THR A 160 1.42 -1.40 12.61
CA THR A 160 2.55 -1.94 11.83
C THR A 160 2.91 -3.37 12.21
N LYS A 161 2.72 -3.76 13.48
CA LYS A 161 2.90 -5.14 13.92
C LYS A 161 1.81 -6.05 13.36
N LEU A 162 0.55 -5.62 13.36
CA LEU A 162 -0.53 -6.38 12.74
C LEU A 162 -0.32 -6.53 11.22
N MET A 163 0.16 -5.50 10.54
CA MET A 163 0.49 -5.59 9.12
C MET A 163 1.55 -6.66 8.85
N LYS A 164 2.63 -6.70 9.65
CA LYS A 164 3.66 -7.74 9.55
C LYS A 164 3.07 -9.14 9.73
N LEU A 165 2.14 -9.32 10.66
CA LEU A 165 1.45 -10.60 10.86
C LEU A 165 0.55 -10.99 9.67
N ARG A 166 -0.19 -10.03 9.07
CA ARG A 166 -1.00 -10.28 7.86
C ARG A 166 -0.12 -10.66 6.67
N ILE A 167 1.00 -9.94 6.46
CA ILE A 167 2.01 -10.31 5.45
C ILE A 167 2.55 -11.72 5.71
N PHE A 168 2.80 -12.07 6.98
CA PHE A 168 3.26 -13.40 7.33
C PHE A 168 2.24 -14.47 6.96
N GLU A 169 0.98 -14.29 7.35
CA GLU A 169 -0.13 -15.19 7.05
C GLU A 169 -0.29 -15.44 5.53
N TYR A 170 -0.30 -14.36 4.75
CA TYR A 170 -0.51 -14.45 3.29
C TYR A 170 0.63 -15.13 2.53
N ASN A 171 1.80 -15.22 3.14
CA ASN A 171 2.98 -15.81 2.51
C ASN A 171 3.42 -17.13 3.16
N ILE A 172 2.58 -17.76 3.99
CA ILE A 172 2.88 -19.04 4.64
C ILE A 172 3.38 -20.11 3.65
N SER A 173 2.75 -20.21 2.48
CA SER A 173 3.16 -21.17 1.44
C SER A 173 4.57 -20.88 0.91
N ILE A 174 4.88 -19.60 0.65
CA ILE A 174 6.20 -19.17 0.19
C ILE A 174 7.25 -19.44 1.26
N PHE A 175 6.96 -19.11 2.52
CA PHE A 175 7.86 -19.42 3.64
C PHE A 175 8.14 -20.92 3.74
N LYS A 176 7.11 -21.78 3.69
CA LYS A 176 7.29 -23.23 3.72
C LYS A 176 8.20 -23.72 2.59
N ASN A 177 7.97 -23.25 1.37
CA ASN A 177 8.77 -23.64 0.21
C ASN A 177 10.23 -23.17 0.33
N THR A 178 10.44 -21.91 0.72
CA THR A 178 11.79 -21.36 0.93
C THR A 178 12.55 -22.07 2.04
N LEU A 179 11.90 -22.41 3.16
CA LEU A 179 12.55 -23.11 4.27
C LEU A 179 12.87 -24.58 3.96
N ASN A 180 12.14 -25.21 3.04
CA ASN A 180 12.42 -26.56 2.58
C ASN A 180 13.65 -26.63 1.67
N ASP A 181 14.06 -25.52 1.05
CA ASP A 181 15.30 -25.42 0.28
C ASP A 181 16.36 -24.69 1.10
N ILE A 182 17.20 -25.47 1.79
CA ILE A 182 18.26 -24.93 2.67
C ILE A 182 19.22 -24.03 1.89
N ASN A 183 19.41 -24.26 0.59
CA ASN A 183 20.31 -23.50 -0.27
C ASN A 183 19.64 -22.28 -0.93
N ALA A 184 18.36 -22.03 -0.67
CA ALA A 184 17.68 -20.86 -1.21
C ALA A 184 18.37 -19.58 -0.72
N LEU A 185 18.68 -18.67 -1.65
CA LEU A 185 19.37 -17.40 -1.37
C LEU A 185 18.66 -16.54 -0.30
N ASN A 186 17.35 -16.73 -0.14
CA ASN A 186 16.48 -16.04 0.80
C ASN A 186 16.10 -16.86 2.05
N ASN A 187 16.73 -18.02 2.29
CA ASN A 187 16.42 -18.84 3.47
C ASN A 187 16.66 -18.07 4.79
N CYS A 188 17.84 -17.46 4.94
CA CYS A 188 18.19 -16.70 6.13
C CYS A 188 17.25 -15.51 6.39
N SER A 189 16.85 -14.79 5.34
CA SER A 189 15.94 -13.65 5.45
C SER A 189 14.52 -14.07 5.82
N CYS A 190 14.04 -15.17 5.23
CA CYS A 190 12.78 -15.81 5.58
C CYS A 190 12.79 -16.24 7.05
N LEU A 191 13.81 -16.96 7.52
CA LEU A 191 13.93 -17.35 8.93
C LEU A 191 13.87 -16.14 9.87
N LYS A 192 14.65 -15.09 9.57
CA LYS A 192 14.66 -13.86 10.38
C LYS A 192 13.28 -13.21 10.46
N TYR A 193 12.59 -13.09 9.32
CA TYR A 193 11.25 -12.51 9.27
C TYR A 193 10.24 -13.35 10.07
N ILE A 194 10.29 -14.68 9.94
CA ILE A 194 9.42 -15.61 10.68
C ILE A 194 9.64 -15.48 12.19
N TYR A 195 10.88 -15.47 12.66
CA TYR A 195 11.19 -15.27 14.08
C TYR A 195 10.66 -13.93 14.60
N GLU A 196 10.79 -12.88 13.81
CA GLU A 196 10.23 -11.57 14.15
C GLU A 196 8.70 -11.64 14.29
N CYS A 197 8.01 -12.25 13.33
CA CYS A 197 6.56 -12.43 13.36
C CYS A 197 6.10 -13.29 14.55
N ILE A 198 6.82 -14.36 14.90
CA ILE A 198 6.52 -15.17 16.08
C ILE A 198 6.63 -14.34 17.37
N ASN A 199 7.68 -13.52 17.49
CA ASN A 199 7.88 -12.66 18.65
C ASN A 199 6.79 -11.58 18.75
N ILE A 200 6.43 -10.97 17.61
CA ILE A 200 5.32 -10.01 17.51
C ILE A 200 4.02 -10.66 17.97
N TYR A 201 3.69 -11.84 17.43
CA TYR A 201 2.47 -12.57 17.77
C TYR A 201 2.40 -12.88 19.26
N LYS A 202 3.48 -13.45 19.84
CA LYS A 202 3.55 -13.75 21.28
C LYS A 202 3.32 -12.50 22.13
N GLY A 203 3.94 -11.37 21.76
CA GLY A 203 3.78 -10.11 22.47
C GLY A 203 2.36 -9.57 22.39
N MET A 204 1.80 -9.49 21.18
CA MET A 204 0.42 -9.01 20.98
C MET A 204 -0.60 -9.92 21.67
N HIS A 205 -0.45 -11.23 21.56
CA HIS A 205 -1.34 -12.21 22.19
C HIS A 205 -1.34 -12.08 23.72
N ARG A 206 -0.15 -11.92 24.32
CA ARG A 206 -0.02 -11.66 25.76
C ARG A 206 -0.73 -10.37 26.19
N ASN A 207 -0.58 -9.30 25.42
CA ASN A 207 -1.07 -7.98 25.81
C ASN A 207 -2.57 -7.79 25.53
N TYR A 208 -3.13 -8.49 24.54
CA TYR A 208 -4.46 -8.20 24.00
C TYR A 208 -5.44 -9.38 24.03
N CYS A 209 -4.98 -10.62 24.22
CA CYS A 209 -5.85 -11.81 24.19
C CYS A 209 -6.01 -12.48 25.55
N PHE A 210 -5.08 -12.27 26.49
CA PHE A 210 -5.11 -12.84 27.84
C PHE A 210 -5.38 -11.78 28.91
N GLY A 211 -6.37 -10.92 28.67
CA GLY A 211 -6.87 -9.95 29.66
C GLY A 211 -7.38 -10.63 30.93
#